data_AF-A0A341D5N3-F1
#
_entry.id   AF-A0A341D5N3-F1
#
_cell.length_a   1.000
_cell.length_b   1.000
_cell.length_c   1.000
_cell.angle_alpha   90.00
_cell.angle_beta   90.00
_cell.angle_gamma   90.00
#
_symmetry.space_group_name_H-M   'P 1'
#
loop_
_entity.id
_entity.type
_entity.pdbx_description
1 polymer ?
#
loop_
_entity_poly.entity_id
_entity_poly.type
_entity_poly.pdbx_seq_one_letter_code
_entity_poly.pdbx_strand_id
1 'polypeptide(L)'
;MAASRFTGLTAVADVIKDLDTQIALIGLGPHSSKKKQDLDKLYELKSKARQIMNQFGPSALINLSNFSSIKPEPASTPPQGSMANSTTVVKIPGTPGTGGRLSPENNQVLTKKKLQDLVREVDPNEQLDEDVEEMLLQIADDFIESVVTAACQLARHRKSSTLEVKDVQLHLERQWNMWIPGFGSEEIRPYKKACTTEAHKQRMALIRKTTKK
;
A
#
# COMPACT_ATOMS: atom_id res chain seq x y z
N MET A 1 -24.48 10.19 7.93
CA MET A 1 -23.40 9.75 7.01
C MET A 1 -22.30 10.80 7.04
N ALA A 2 -21.14 10.50 7.60
CA ALA A 2 -19.91 11.24 7.35
C ALA A 2 -18.81 10.19 7.27
N ALA A 3 -18.41 9.90 6.04
CA ALA A 3 -17.49 8.84 5.70
C ALA A 3 -16.08 9.23 6.15
N SER A 4 -15.43 8.33 6.89
CA SER A 4 -14.01 8.30 7.18
C SER A 4 -13.23 8.35 5.86
N ARG A 5 -12.73 9.54 5.49
CA ARG A 5 -11.94 9.80 4.28
C ARG A 5 -10.51 10.22 4.62
N PHE A 6 -9.75 9.42 5.36
CA PHE A 6 -8.31 9.67 5.48
C PHE A 6 -7.53 8.37 5.62
N THR A 7 -7.39 7.65 4.52
CA THR A 7 -6.46 6.51 4.39
C THR A 7 -5.20 6.94 3.62
N GLY A 8 -4.56 8.03 4.08
CA GLY A 8 -3.37 8.60 3.45
C GLY A 8 -2.58 9.50 4.42
N LEU A 9 -1.35 9.84 4.04
CA LEU A 9 -0.55 10.88 4.70
C LEU A 9 -1.23 12.24 4.51
N THR A 10 -1.49 12.96 5.60
CA THR A 10 -2.13 14.29 5.56
C THR A 10 -1.28 15.31 6.29
N ALA A 11 -1.35 16.57 5.86
CA ALA A 11 -0.65 17.65 6.53
C ALA A 11 -1.16 17.80 7.97
N VAL A 12 -0.24 17.99 8.92
CA VAL A 12 -0.56 18.15 10.34
C VAL A 12 -1.51 19.33 10.58
N ALA A 13 -1.43 20.40 9.79
CA ALA A 13 -2.33 21.55 9.87
C ALA A 13 -3.80 21.20 9.55
N ASP A 14 -4.02 20.33 8.57
CA ASP A 14 -5.37 19.91 8.18
C ASP A 14 -5.97 18.96 9.22
N VAL A 15 -5.14 18.11 9.83
CA VAL A 15 -5.54 17.25 10.95
C VAL A 15 -5.99 18.09 12.16
N ILE A 16 -5.25 19.15 12.50
CA ILE A 16 -5.63 20.01 13.63
C ILE A 16 -6.98 20.68 13.37
N LYS A 17 -7.21 21.18 12.15
CA LYS A 17 -8.50 21.79 11.77
C LYS A 17 -9.66 20.78 11.84
N ASP A 18 -9.43 19.54 11.40
CA ASP A 18 -10.45 18.49 11.45
C ASP A 18 -10.79 18.11 12.90
N LEU A 19 -9.78 17.98 13.77
CA LEU A 19 -9.97 17.72 15.21
C LEU A 19 -10.70 18.88 15.90
N ASP A 20 -10.35 20.13 15.58
CA ASP A 20 -11.07 21.30 16.07
C ASP A 20 -12.55 21.27 15.68
N THR A 21 -12.84 20.92 14.43
CA THR A 21 -14.21 20.80 13.90
C THR A 21 -14.99 19.68 14.61
N GLN A 22 -14.33 18.54 14.84
CA GLN A 22 -14.93 17.36 15.45
C GLN A 22 -15.19 17.56 16.96
N ILE A 23 -14.31 18.28 17.66
CA ILE A 23 -14.54 18.73 19.05
C ILE A 23 -15.71 19.72 19.11
N ALA A 24 -15.77 20.69 18.19
CA ALA A 24 -16.85 21.68 18.14
C ALA A 24 -18.23 21.05 17.87
N LEU A 25 -18.29 20.01 17.04
CA LEU A 25 -19.52 19.25 16.76
C LEU A 25 -20.04 18.44 17.95
N ILE A 26 -19.15 18.02 18.87
CA ILE A 26 -19.57 17.33 20.10
C ILE A 26 -20.25 18.33 21.07
N GLY A 27 -19.90 19.61 20.99
CA GLY A 27 -20.56 20.73 21.66
C GLY A 27 -20.31 20.80 23.18
N LEU A 28 -20.75 21.90 23.81
CA LEU A 28 -20.76 22.04 25.28
C LEU A 28 -22.13 21.58 25.79
N GLY A 29 -22.20 20.38 26.35
CA GLY A 29 -23.44 19.85 26.92
C GLY A 29 -23.18 18.65 27.85
N PRO A 30 -24.19 18.19 28.61
CA PRO A 30 -24.02 17.01 29.44
C PRO A 30 -23.71 15.78 28.57
N HIS A 31 -22.46 15.33 28.64
CA HIS A 31 -21.97 14.19 27.86
C HIS A 31 -22.16 12.88 28.62
N SER A 32 -22.52 11.82 27.89
CA SER A 32 -22.45 10.46 28.43
C SER A 32 -21.00 10.06 28.70
N SER A 33 -20.77 9.10 29.59
CA SER A 33 -19.41 8.62 29.94
C SER A 33 -18.60 8.19 28.71
N LYS A 34 -19.26 7.64 27.69
CA LYS A 34 -18.66 7.26 26.40
C LYS A 34 -18.24 8.49 25.58
N LYS A 35 -19.12 9.48 25.46
CA LYS A 35 -18.81 10.74 24.75
C LYS A 35 -17.68 11.52 25.43
N LYS A 36 -17.62 11.49 26.77
CA LYS A 36 -16.53 12.10 27.54
C LYS A 36 -15.19 11.42 27.25
N GLN A 37 -15.15 10.08 27.25
CA GLN A 37 -13.94 9.33 26.92
C GLN A 37 -13.46 9.60 25.48
N ASP A 38 -14.38 9.69 24.53
CA ASP A 38 -14.04 9.99 23.14
C ASP A 38 -13.54 11.44 22.98
N LEU A 39 -14.12 12.39 23.73
CA LEU A 39 -13.68 13.78 23.76
C LEU A 39 -12.28 13.93 24.37
N ASP A 40 -11.98 13.22 25.46
CA ASP A 40 -10.65 13.20 26.08
C ASP A 40 -9.58 12.68 25.10
N LYS A 41 -9.88 11.60 24.37
CA LYS A 41 -9.01 11.09 23.30
C LYS A 41 -8.78 12.12 22.21
N LEU A 42 -9.82 12.88 21.83
CA LEU A 42 -9.75 13.88 20.79
C LEU A 42 -8.87 15.08 21.19
N TYR A 43 -8.94 15.50 22.46
CA TYR A 43 -8.05 16.52 23.01
C TYR A 43 -6.59 16.04 23.12
N GLU A 44 -6.36 14.80 23.53
CA GLU A 44 -5.01 14.22 23.56
C GLU A 44 -4.41 14.16 22.15
N LEU A 45 -5.21 13.74 21.17
CA LEU A 45 -4.81 13.64 19.78
C LEU A 45 -4.40 15.02 19.23
N LYS A 46 -5.21 16.04 19.51
CA LYS A 46 -4.93 17.42 19.11
C LYS A 46 -3.65 17.96 19.75
N SER A 47 -3.41 17.65 21.03
CA SER A 47 -2.19 18.06 21.74
C SER A 47 -0.93 17.54 21.04
N LYS A 48 -0.90 16.25 20.72
CA LYS A 48 0.21 15.62 19.98
C LYS A 48 0.39 16.23 18.59
N ALA A 49 -0.68 16.61 17.91
CA ALA A 49 -0.61 17.18 16.56
C ALA A 49 0.02 18.58 16.60
N ARG A 50 -0.33 19.38 17.61
CA ARG A 50 0.32 20.68 17.86
C ARG A 50 1.80 20.53 18.19
N GLN A 51 2.17 19.50 18.95
CA GLN A 51 3.58 19.24 19.27
C GLN A 51 4.40 18.94 18.01
N ILE A 52 3.87 18.10 17.10
CA ILE A 52 4.51 17.81 15.80
C ILE A 52 4.59 19.08 14.95
N MET A 53 3.52 19.89 14.91
CA MET A 53 3.50 21.16 14.19
C MET A 53 4.57 22.14 14.70
N ASN A 54 4.78 22.20 16.03
CA ASN A 54 5.83 23.03 16.62
C ASN A 54 7.25 22.51 16.33
N GLN A 55 7.42 21.20 16.13
CA GLN A 55 8.73 20.59 15.89
C GLN A 55 9.12 20.54 14.41
N PHE A 56 8.17 20.27 13.50
CA PHE A 56 8.43 20.01 12.09
C PHE A 56 7.70 20.97 11.13
N GLY A 57 6.87 21.87 11.64
CA GLY A 57 6.12 22.85 10.85
C GLY A 57 4.78 22.33 10.29
N PRO A 58 4.00 23.21 9.63
CA PRO A 58 2.62 22.94 9.24
C PRO A 58 2.45 21.94 8.09
N SER A 59 3.49 21.74 7.26
CA SER A 59 3.46 20.85 6.09
C SER A 59 3.90 19.41 6.38
N ALA A 60 4.19 19.09 7.65
CA ALA A 60 4.59 17.74 8.05
C ALA A 60 3.46 16.74 7.75
N LEU A 61 3.79 15.68 7.01
CA LEU A 61 2.85 14.64 6.61
C LEU A 61 2.77 13.54 7.68
N ILE A 62 1.57 13.30 8.22
CA ILE A 62 1.35 12.33 9.30
C ILE A 62 0.26 11.31 8.93
N ASN A 63 0.40 10.09 9.49
CA ASN A 63 -0.58 9.03 9.33
C ASN A 63 -1.44 8.90 10.59
N LEU A 64 -2.76 9.03 10.44
CA LEU A 64 -3.71 9.01 11.55
C LEU A 64 -3.75 7.65 12.30
N SER A 65 -3.45 6.54 11.61
CA SER A 65 -3.45 5.20 12.21
C SER A 65 -2.26 4.93 13.13
N ASN A 66 -1.14 5.66 12.98
CA ASN A 66 0.05 5.52 13.82
C ASN A 66 0.06 6.51 15.00
N PHE A 67 -0.93 7.39 15.07
CA PHE A 67 -0.87 8.56 15.94
C PHE A 67 -1.04 8.23 17.44
N SER A 68 -1.62 7.08 17.80
CA SER A 68 -1.78 6.65 19.19
C SER A 68 -0.47 6.29 19.92
N SER A 69 0.64 6.03 19.21
CA SER A 69 1.88 5.53 19.82
C SER A 69 3.01 6.55 20.01
N ILE A 70 2.75 7.85 19.83
CA ILE A 70 3.80 8.86 20.00
C ILE A 70 3.97 9.16 21.49
N LYS A 71 4.98 8.53 22.11
CA LYS A 71 5.44 8.79 23.48
C LYS A 71 6.25 10.10 23.47
N PRO A 72 6.01 11.05 24.41
CA PRO A 72 6.83 12.25 24.52
C PRO A 72 8.20 11.86 25.07
N GLU A 73 9.23 11.91 24.23
CA GLU A 73 10.62 11.82 24.68
C GLU A 73 11.14 13.23 25.01
N PRO A 74 11.81 13.45 26.15
CA PRO A 74 12.33 14.76 26.50
C PRO A 74 13.50 15.14 25.57
N ALA A 75 13.46 16.38 25.10
CA ALA A 75 14.46 16.95 24.22
C ALA A 75 15.87 16.92 24.83
N SER A 76 16.86 16.51 24.04
CA SER A 76 18.27 16.88 24.21
C SER A 76 19.01 16.86 22.86
N THR A 77 19.31 18.08 22.39
CA THR A 77 20.41 18.53 21.49
C THR A 77 20.32 18.42 19.95
N PRO A 78 20.47 19.56 19.20
CA PRO A 78 20.52 19.71 17.71
C PRO A 78 21.98 19.96 17.20
N PRO A 79 22.32 20.39 15.93
CA PRO A 79 21.60 20.43 14.63
C PRO A 79 22.40 19.84 13.43
N GLN A 80 21.73 19.31 12.39
CA GLN A 80 22.18 19.29 10.99
C GLN A 80 20.91 19.09 10.14
N GLY A 81 20.51 19.88 9.14
CA GLY A 81 21.03 21.04 8.46
C GLY A 81 20.21 21.17 7.17
N SER A 82 19.23 22.06 7.14
CA SER A 82 18.74 22.67 5.89
C SER A 82 19.79 23.72 5.50
N MET A 83 20.21 23.97 4.26
CA MET A 83 19.51 24.15 2.98
C MET A 83 20.62 24.28 1.91
N ALA A 84 20.49 23.73 0.71
CA ALA A 84 20.11 24.43 -0.53
C ALA A 84 21.22 24.31 -1.61
N ASN A 85 20.80 24.18 -2.87
CA ASN A 85 21.56 24.66 -4.03
C ASN A 85 20.52 24.98 -5.10
N SER A 86 20.04 26.22 -5.23
CA SER A 86 20.66 27.43 -5.82
C SER A 86 21.00 27.30 -7.31
N THR A 87 20.10 27.80 -8.14
CA THR A 87 20.39 28.28 -9.49
C THR A 87 20.88 29.72 -9.39
N THR A 88 22.16 29.99 -9.75
CA THR A 88 22.58 31.11 -10.63
C THR A 88 24.09 31.06 -10.95
N VAL A 89 24.37 30.94 -12.25
CA VAL A 89 25.47 31.55 -13.04
C VAL A 89 26.92 31.45 -12.52
N VAL A 90 27.71 30.57 -13.15
CA VAL A 90 29.11 30.84 -13.56
C VAL A 90 29.44 30.17 -14.92
N LYS A 91 29.51 30.99 -15.97
CA LYS A 91 30.47 31.03 -17.11
C LYS A 91 31.24 29.75 -17.57
N ILE A 92 30.87 29.28 -18.76
CA ILE A 92 31.55 28.54 -19.89
C ILE A 92 33.11 28.71 -19.89
N PRO A 93 34.00 27.76 -20.34
CA PRO A 93 33.86 26.95 -21.58
C PRO A 93 34.48 25.53 -21.68
N GLY A 94 33.95 24.72 -22.62
CA GLY A 94 34.64 23.52 -23.14
C GLY A 94 33.74 22.40 -23.66
N THR A 95 33.42 22.44 -24.96
CA THR A 95 32.89 21.38 -25.86
C THR A 95 33.59 20.01 -25.76
N PRO A 96 33.12 18.92 -26.43
CA PRO A 96 31.77 18.50 -26.81
C PRO A 96 31.50 16.97 -26.59
N GLY A 97 30.21 16.57 -26.58
CA GLY A 97 29.76 15.28 -27.11
C GLY A 97 29.93 14.02 -26.25
N THR A 98 28.85 13.27 -26.10
CA THR A 98 28.66 11.87 -26.53
C THR A 98 27.66 11.19 -25.60
N GLY A 99 26.64 10.56 -26.20
CA GLY A 99 25.58 9.86 -25.50
C GLY A 99 26.10 8.80 -24.53
N GLY A 100 25.45 8.73 -23.39
CA GLY A 100 25.62 7.67 -22.40
C GLY A 100 24.24 7.30 -21.86
N ARG A 101 23.50 6.53 -22.66
CA ARG A 101 22.36 5.72 -22.22
C ARG A 101 22.85 4.93 -21.00
N LEU A 102 22.31 5.21 -19.83
CA LEU A 102 22.55 4.40 -18.64
C LEU A 102 21.98 3.01 -18.97
N SER A 103 22.85 2.03 -19.21
CA SER A 103 22.47 0.65 -19.52
C SER A 103 21.91 -0.02 -18.26
N PRO A 104 20.65 -0.51 -18.24
CA PRO A 104 20.07 -1.20 -17.10
C PRO A 104 20.35 -2.71 -17.16
N GLU A 105 21.60 -3.13 -17.37
CA GLU A 105 21.90 -4.54 -17.70
C GLU A 105 22.04 -5.46 -16.46
N ASN A 106 21.98 -4.94 -15.23
CA ASN A 106 22.29 -5.73 -14.02
C ASN A 106 21.10 -6.00 -13.08
N ASN A 107 19.88 -5.57 -13.45
CA ASN A 107 18.68 -5.84 -12.64
C ASN A 107 17.72 -6.85 -13.30
N GLN A 108 18.08 -7.39 -14.47
CA GLN A 108 17.21 -8.32 -15.18
C GLN A 108 17.26 -9.69 -14.51
N VAL A 109 16.14 -10.09 -13.94
CA VAL A 109 15.98 -11.36 -13.19
C VAL A 109 15.89 -12.57 -14.11
N LEU A 110 15.49 -12.37 -15.37
CA LEU A 110 15.50 -13.37 -16.42
C LEU A 110 16.49 -12.95 -17.52
N THR A 111 17.47 -13.80 -17.83
CA THR A 111 18.45 -13.50 -18.89
C THR A 111 17.95 -14.01 -20.25
N LYS A 112 18.35 -13.33 -21.33
CA LYS A 112 18.08 -13.74 -22.72
C LYS A 112 18.48 -15.19 -23.01
N LYS A 113 19.63 -15.63 -22.48
CA LYS A 113 20.09 -17.03 -22.57
C LYS A 113 19.08 -18.00 -21.95
N LYS A 114 18.56 -17.68 -20.76
CA LYS A 114 17.62 -18.57 -20.06
C LYS A 114 16.25 -18.60 -20.75
N LEU A 115 15.83 -17.47 -21.35
CA LEU A 115 14.64 -17.43 -22.20
C LEU A 115 14.79 -18.36 -23.41
N GLN A 116 15.93 -18.32 -24.10
CA GLN A 116 16.20 -19.22 -25.24
C GLN A 116 16.25 -20.70 -24.83
N ASP A 117 16.79 -21.00 -23.65
CA ASP A 117 16.77 -22.36 -23.10
C ASP A 117 15.33 -22.83 -22.82
N LEU A 118 14.48 -21.96 -22.27
CA LEU A 118 13.06 -22.24 -22.02
C LEU A 118 12.27 -22.47 -23.32
N VAL A 119 12.49 -21.64 -24.35
CA VAL A 119 11.83 -21.80 -25.65
C VAL A 119 12.18 -23.17 -26.25
N ARG A 120 13.46 -23.56 -26.23
CA ARG A 120 13.91 -24.86 -26.75
C ARG A 120 13.38 -26.06 -25.97
N GLU A 121 13.08 -25.88 -24.68
CA GLU A 121 12.42 -26.91 -23.86
C GLU A 121 10.95 -27.10 -24.26
N VAL A 122 10.28 -26.03 -24.68
CA VAL A 122 8.88 -26.04 -25.14
C VAL A 122 8.78 -26.53 -26.59
N ASP A 123 9.54 -25.92 -27.50
CA ASP A 123 9.65 -26.32 -28.91
C ASP A 123 11.11 -26.12 -29.41
N PRO A 124 11.85 -27.21 -29.70
CA PRO A 124 13.22 -27.10 -30.19
C PRO A 124 13.35 -26.56 -31.62
N ASN A 125 12.26 -26.50 -32.40
CA ASN A 125 12.28 -26.02 -33.79
C ASN A 125 11.90 -24.54 -33.92
N GLU A 126 11.39 -23.93 -32.85
CA GLU A 126 10.97 -22.53 -32.85
C GLU A 126 12.15 -21.61 -32.50
N GLN A 127 12.30 -20.52 -33.27
CA GLN A 127 13.31 -19.50 -33.04
C GLN A 127 12.64 -18.14 -33.01
N LEU A 128 12.71 -17.46 -31.86
CA LEU A 128 12.14 -16.13 -31.68
C LEU A 128 13.04 -15.07 -32.32
N ASP A 129 12.40 -14.07 -32.91
CA ASP A 129 13.08 -12.84 -33.32
C ASP A 129 13.52 -12.03 -32.10
N GLU A 130 14.58 -11.24 -32.27
CA GLU A 130 15.15 -10.43 -31.20
C GLU A 130 14.13 -9.48 -30.55
N ASP A 131 13.30 -8.80 -31.34
CA ASP A 131 12.26 -7.90 -30.82
C ASP A 131 11.21 -8.62 -29.96
N VAL A 132 10.92 -9.88 -30.29
CA VAL A 132 9.97 -10.71 -29.53
C VAL A 132 10.60 -11.16 -28.22
N GLU A 133 11.87 -11.54 -28.23
CA GLU A 133 12.61 -11.88 -27.01
C GLU A 133 12.62 -10.69 -26.04
N GLU A 134 12.94 -9.49 -26.51
CA GLU A 134 12.94 -8.28 -25.68
C GLU A 134 11.54 -7.97 -25.12
N MET A 135 10.49 -8.14 -25.93
CA MET A 135 9.11 -7.95 -25.47
C MET A 135 8.72 -8.96 -24.38
N LEU A 136 9.10 -10.23 -24.51
CA LEU A 136 8.82 -11.26 -23.51
C LEU A 136 9.59 -11.01 -22.20
N LEU A 137 10.84 -10.54 -22.29
CA LEU A 137 11.62 -10.15 -21.12
C LEU A 137 10.94 -8.98 -20.38
N GLN A 138 10.47 -7.97 -21.10
CA GLN A 138 9.73 -6.86 -20.50
C GLN A 138 8.45 -7.33 -19.81
N ILE A 139 7.68 -8.21 -20.46
CA ILE A 139 6.45 -8.78 -19.88
C ILE A 139 6.78 -9.55 -18.59
N ALA A 140 7.91 -10.28 -18.55
CA ALA A 140 8.34 -11.00 -17.37
C ALA A 140 8.70 -10.05 -16.22
N ASP A 141 9.40 -8.95 -16.50
CA ASP A 141 9.74 -7.94 -15.51
C ASP A 141 8.47 -7.25 -14.97
N ASP A 142 7.54 -6.86 -15.84
CA ASP A 142 6.25 -6.26 -15.46
C ASP A 142 5.39 -7.24 -14.62
N PHE A 143 5.41 -8.52 -14.98
CA PHE A 143 4.74 -9.57 -14.21
C PHE A 143 5.30 -9.67 -12.78
N ILE A 144 6.63 -9.65 -12.64
CA ILE A 144 7.29 -9.74 -11.33
C ILE A 144 6.98 -8.50 -10.49
N GLU A 145 7.04 -7.30 -11.07
CA GLU A 145 6.69 -6.06 -10.36
C GLU A 145 5.24 -6.10 -9.88
N SER A 146 4.31 -6.55 -10.73
CA SER A 146 2.90 -6.70 -10.40
C SER A 146 2.67 -7.69 -9.25
N VAL A 147 3.25 -8.89 -9.34
CA VAL A 147 3.11 -9.94 -8.33
C VAL A 147 3.72 -9.52 -7.00
N VAL A 148 4.92 -8.95 -7.01
CA VAL A 148 5.61 -8.49 -5.78
C VAL A 148 4.84 -7.34 -5.13
N THR A 149 4.34 -6.40 -5.92
CA THR A 149 3.55 -5.27 -5.40
C THR A 149 2.28 -5.78 -4.72
N ALA A 150 1.54 -6.70 -5.36
CA ALA A 150 0.33 -7.28 -4.78
C ALA A 150 0.62 -8.13 -3.54
N ALA A 151 1.68 -8.95 -3.56
CA ALA A 151 2.09 -9.74 -2.41
C ALA A 151 2.49 -8.86 -1.22
N CYS A 152 3.22 -7.77 -1.44
CA CYS A 152 3.53 -6.77 -0.42
C CYS A 152 2.26 -6.11 0.16
N GLN A 153 1.26 -5.84 -0.68
CA GLN A 153 -0.03 -5.33 -0.21
C GLN A 153 -0.78 -6.35 0.68
N LEU A 154 -0.71 -7.65 0.33
CA LEU A 154 -1.30 -8.73 1.13
C LEU A 154 -0.59 -8.90 2.49
N ALA A 155 0.75 -8.86 2.50
CA ALA A 155 1.53 -8.88 3.75
C ALA A 155 1.15 -7.72 4.68
N ARG A 156 1.03 -6.50 4.12
CA ARG A 156 0.58 -5.32 4.86
C ARG A 156 -0.87 -5.44 5.32
N HIS A 157 -1.75 -6.07 4.54
CA HIS A 157 -3.17 -6.24 4.90
C HIS A 157 -3.35 -7.03 6.20
N ARG A 158 -2.56 -8.09 6.39
CA ARG A 158 -2.53 -8.88 7.64
C ARG A 158 -1.65 -8.29 8.74
N LYS A 159 -1.18 -7.04 8.57
CA LYS A 159 -0.33 -6.30 9.50
C LYS A 159 1.07 -6.91 9.70
N SER A 160 1.56 -7.65 8.72
CA SER A 160 2.94 -8.15 8.70
C SER A 160 3.85 -7.11 8.04
N SER A 161 5.06 -6.95 8.58
CA SER A 161 6.18 -6.25 7.93
C SER A 161 7.06 -7.19 7.11
N THR A 162 6.78 -8.49 7.14
CA THR A 162 7.54 -9.54 6.47
C THR A 162 6.68 -10.15 5.37
N LEU A 163 7.20 -10.17 4.15
CA LEU A 163 6.60 -10.85 3.01
C LEU A 163 6.78 -12.37 3.20
N GLU A 164 5.69 -13.12 3.14
CA GLU A 164 5.75 -14.59 3.21
C GLU A 164 5.26 -15.22 1.91
N VAL A 165 5.61 -16.49 1.73
CA VAL A 165 5.23 -17.30 0.57
C VAL A 165 3.71 -17.33 0.34
N LYS A 166 2.92 -17.31 1.43
CA LYS A 166 1.45 -17.30 1.36
C LYS A 166 0.91 -16.06 0.65
N ASP A 167 1.59 -14.93 0.73
CA ASP A 167 1.16 -13.67 0.09
C ASP A 167 1.30 -13.76 -1.43
N VAL A 168 2.44 -14.29 -1.91
CA VAL A 168 2.71 -14.50 -3.34
C VAL A 168 1.79 -15.58 -3.90
N GLN A 169 1.70 -16.72 -3.22
CA GLN A 169 0.87 -17.85 -3.64
C GLN A 169 -0.60 -17.44 -3.82
N LEU A 170 -1.17 -16.72 -2.85
CA LEU A 170 -2.57 -16.29 -2.92
C LEU A 170 -2.82 -15.39 -4.15
N HIS A 171 -1.87 -14.55 -4.52
CA HIS A 171 -2.01 -13.67 -5.68
C HIS A 171 -1.93 -14.45 -6.99
N LEU A 172 -0.98 -15.38 -7.11
CA LEU A 172 -0.83 -16.26 -8.29
C LEU A 172 -2.08 -17.11 -8.52
N GLU A 173 -2.63 -17.72 -7.48
CA GLU A 173 -3.83 -18.56 -7.61
C GLU A 173 -5.08 -17.73 -7.98
N ARG A 174 -5.25 -16.54 -7.39
CA ARG A 174 -6.49 -15.74 -7.58
C ARG A 174 -6.49 -14.86 -8.81
N GLN A 175 -5.35 -14.35 -9.25
CA GLN A 175 -5.27 -13.43 -10.39
C GLN A 175 -4.72 -14.09 -11.65
N TRP A 176 -3.79 -15.02 -11.49
CA TRP A 176 -3.14 -15.68 -12.62
C TRP A 176 -3.66 -17.10 -12.85
N ASN A 177 -4.50 -17.61 -11.94
CA ASN A 177 -4.98 -18.99 -11.96
C ASN A 177 -3.83 -20.01 -12.07
N MET A 178 -2.68 -19.66 -11.50
CA MET A 178 -1.48 -20.48 -11.44
C MET A 178 -1.44 -21.20 -10.09
N TRP A 179 -1.25 -22.51 -10.11
CA TRP A 179 -1.09 -23.32 -8.93
C TRP A 179 0.30 -23.96 -8.92
N ILE A 180 1.07 -23.72 -7.85
CA ILE A 180 2.43 -24.25 -7.72
C ILE A 180 2.41 -25.51 -6.83
N PRO A 181 2.68 -26.70 -7.38
CA PRO A 181 2.78 -27.92 -6.59
C PRO A 181 3.85 -27.83 -5.51
N GLY A 182 3.57 -28.39 -4.32
CA GLY A 182 4.52 -28.43 -3.21
C GLY A 182 4.57 -27.16 -2.35
N PHE A 183 3.85 -26.09 -2.73
CA PHE A 183 3.70 -24.87 -1.94
C PHE A 183 2.25 -24.70 -1.45
N GLY A 184 2.07 -24.40 -0.16
CA GLY A 184 0.78 -24.09 0.47
C GLY A 184 -0.17 -25.27 0.67
N SER A 185 0.21 -26.23 1.51
CA SER A 185 -0.70 -27.30 1.96
C SER A 185 -1.86 -26.80 2.86
N GLU A 186 -1.97 -25.50 3.11
CA GLU A 186 -3.05 -24.94 3.92
C GLU A 186 -4.20 -24.58 2.99
N GLU A 187 -4.94 -25.62 2.62
CA GLU A 187 -6.29 -25.65 2.06
C GLU A 187 -6.89 -24.23 1.94
N ILE A 188 -6.70 -23.58 0.79
CA ILE A 188 -7.64 -22.53 0.33
C ILE A 188 -8.91 -23.30 0.01
N ARG A 189 -9.61 -23.70 1.07
CA ARG A 189 -10.88 -24.39 1.00
C ARG A 189 -11.75 -23.51 0.12
N PRO A 190 -12.28 -24.04 -1.01
CA PRO A 190 -13.17 -23.29 -1.86
C PRO A 190 -14.27 -22.75 -0.97
N TYR A 191 -14.24 -21.42 -0.76
CA TYR A 191 -15.32 -20.62 -0.21
C TYR A 191 -16.13 -21.32 0.88
N LYS A 192 -15.82 -21.08 2.17
CA LYS A 192 -16.86 -21.25 3.21
C LYS A 192 -18.08 -20.49 2.71
N LYS A 193 -19.15 -21.20 2.32
CA LYS A 193 -20.39 -20.55 1.88
C LYS A 193 -20.69 -19.47 2.89
N ALA A 194 -20.77 -18.21 2.43
CA ALA A 194 -21.05 -17.09 3.29
C ALA A 194 -22.18 -17.50 4.24
N CYS A 195 -21.95 -17.36 5.56
CA CYS A 195 -22.99 -17.67 6.53
C CYS A 195 -24.22 -16.87 6.11
N THR A 196 -25.26 -17.56 5.64
CA THR A 196 -26.44 -16.88 5.12
C THR A 196 -27.04 -16.09 6.26
N THR A 197 -27.10 -14.77 6.12
CA THR A 197 -27.68 -13.90 7.14
C THR A 197 -29.12 -14.32 7.38
N GLU A 198 -29.63 -14.14 8.61
CA GLU A 198 -31.02 -14.50 8.92
C GLU A 198 -32.01 -13.79 7.98
N ALA A 199 -31.73 -12.55 7.61
CA ALA A 199 -32.47 -11.80 6.60
C ALA A 199 -32.49 -12.51 5.23
N HIS A 200 -31.36 -13.06 4.78
CA HIS A 200 -31.31 -13.83 3.53
C HIS A 200 -32.12 -15.13 3.62
N LYS A 201 -32.06 -15.83 4.76
CA LYS A 201 -32.87 -17.04 5.00
C LYS A 201 -34.37 -16.73 4.97
N GLN A 202 -34.79 -15.63 5.61
CA GLN A 202 -36.19 -15.17 5.61
C GLN A 202 -36.66 -14.80 4.21
N ARG A 203 -35.85 -14.06 3.43
CA ARG A 203 -36.13 -13.73 2.03
C ARG A 203 -36.31 -15.00 1.19
N MET A 204 -35.40 -15.97 1.31
CA MET A 204 -35.50 -17.25 0.59
C MET A 204 -36.76 -18.02 0.99
N ALA A 205 -37.17 -17.99 2.26
CA ALA A 205 -38.40 -18.63 2.72
C ALA A 205 -39.67 -17.97 2.15
N LEU A 206 -39.71 -16.64 2.08
CA LEU A 206 -40.79 -15.90 1.44
C LEU A 206 -40.89 -16.23 -0.05
N ILE A 207 -39.78 -16.23 -0.77
CA ILE A 207 -39.74 -16.59 -2.20
C ILE A 207 -40.26 -18.02 -2.44
N ARG A 208 -39.85 -19.00 -1.62
CA ARG A 208 -40.34 -20.38 -1.69
C ARG A 208 -41.84 -20.49 -1.43
N LYS A 209 -42.38 -19.66 -0.53
CA LYS A 209 -43.83 -19.62 -0.25
C LYS A 209 -44.61 -19.03 -1.43
N THR A 210 -44.05 -18.03 -2.12
CA THR A 210 -44.73 -17.37 -3.25
C THR A 210 -44.64 -18.14 -4.57
N THR A 211 -43.61 -18.98 -4.76
CA THR A 211 -43.45 -19.83 -5.96
C THR A 211 -44.19 -21.16 -5.90
N LYS A 212 -44.82 -21.49 -4.77
CA LYS A 212 -45.59 -22.73 -4.58
C LYS A 212 -47.09 -22.57 -4.87
N LYS A 213 -47.45 -21.63 -5.75
CA LYS A 213 -48.82 -21.39 -6.24
C LYS A 213 -48.92 -21.76 -7.71
#